data_AF-A0A8H3H896-F1
#
_entry.id   AF-A0A8H3H896-F1
#
_cell.length_a   1.000
_cell.length_b   1.000
_cell.length_c   1.000
_cell.angle_alpha   90.00
_cell.angle_beta   90.00
_cell.angle_gamma   90.00
#
_symmetry.space_group_name_H-M   'P 1'
#
loop_
_entity.id
_entity.type
_entity.pdbx_description
1 polymer ?
#
loop_
_entity_poly.entity_id
_entity_poly.type
_entity_poly.pdbx_seq_one_letter_code
_entity_poly.pdbx_strand_id
1 'polypeptide(L)'
;MSSTQNNQQSSQPAASGSQTGSVTGSVTGSTAAATGTTSTGLNIPQTAPPGTLSFTIPSQTATASYYKIMANNPITFGWNFTSLLSTPASLTVHAYCTENGNTYPVGPTNSAGTVAGVIPGTAMAVTWDAYAQQTEPGAAPLIAATYTLRIFDERGFTVAAAPGLLNSNQNNLKFAMYSPAQYTPIESGWKCVSCSAGTPNFSVPSFMALGMTMIVMLISGVGLLRGLVRGW
;
A
#
# COMPACT_ATOMS: atom_id res chain seq x y z
N MET A 1 -20.19 4.30 82.32
CA MET A 1 -19.23 3.18 82.24
C MET A 1 -18.21 3.58 81.16
N SER A 2 -17.25 4.44 81.50
CA SER A 2 -15.86 4.09 81.88
C SER A 2 -14.93 3.82 80.68
N SER A 3 -14.38 4.90 80.10
CA SER A 3 -12.95 5.24 79.99
C SER A 3 -11.87 4.18 79.61
N THR A 4 -11.08 4.49 78.55
CA THR A 4 -9.57 4.55 78.53
C THR A 4 -8.70 3.47 77.81
N GLN A 5 -7.84 3.95 76.86
CA GLN A 5 -6.42 3.63 76.47
C GLN A 5 -5.87 2.18 76.42
N ASN A 6 -4.70 1.80 75.85
CA ASN A 6 -3.70 2.25 74.86
C ASN A 6 -2.50 1.26 74.97
N ASN A 7 -1.79 1.00 73.85
CA ASN A 7 -0.35 0.71 73.70
C ASN A 7 0.44 -0.45 74.39
N GLN A 8 1.18 -1.15 73.51
CA GLN A 8 2.64 -1.46 73.52
C GLN A 8 3.23 -2.65 74.28
N GLN A 9 4.30 -3.17 73.63
CA GLN A 9 5.56 -3.70 74.21
C GLN A 9 5.71 -5.25 74.18
N SER A 10 6.82 -5.90 73.80
CA SER A 10 8.04 -5.64 72.99
C SER A 10 8.91 -6.93 72.95
N SER A 11 9.85 -6.99 71.98
CA SER A 11 11.27 -7.46 72.07
C SER A 11 11.69 -8.94 72.34
N GLN A 12 12.40 -9.52 71.33
CA GLN A 12 13.67 -10.34 71.25
C GLN A 12 14.32 -10.97 72.53
N PRO A 13 15.28 -11.97 72.48
CA PRO A 13 16.35 -12.23 71.48
C PRO A 13 16.75 -13.72 71.19
N ALA A 14 17.86 -13.87 70.44
CA ALA A 14 18.45 -15.02 69.74
C ALA A 14 19.16 -16.13 70.57
N ALA A 15 19.42 -17.29 69.93
CA ALA A 15 20.55 -18.18 70.24
C ALA A 15 21.00 -19.03 69.03
N SER A 16 22.32 -19.09 68.85
CA SER A 16 23.11 -19.78 67.83
C SER A 16 23.42 -21.23 68.25
N GLY A 17 23.58 -22.14 67.28
CA GLY A 17 24.08 -23.51 67.51
C GLY A 17 24.48 -24.22 66.21
N SER A 18 25.78 -24.22 65.91
CA SER A 18 26.40 -25.04 64.86
C SER A 18 26.63 -26.47 65.37
N GLN A 19 26.29 -27.48 64.56
CA GLN A 19 26.84 -28.83 64.71
C GLN A 19 27.23 -29.42 63.36
N THR A 20 28.51 -29.78 63.27
CA THR A 20 29.18 -30.52 62.21
C THR A 20 29.02 -32.02 62.48
N GLY A 21 28.61 -32.79 61.46
CA GLY A 21 28.60 -34.25 61.50
C GLY A 21 28.92 -34.83 60.13
N SER A 22 30.11 -35.42 60.00
CA SER A 22 30.56 -36.15 58.81
C SER A 22 30.05 -37.59 58.84
N VAL A 23 29.36 -38.04 57.78
CA VAL A 23 29.12 -39.46 57.52
C VAL A 23 29.52 -39.77 56.08
N THR A 24 30.53 -40.62 55.94
CA THR A 24 30.99 -41.25 54.71
C THR A 24 30.07 -42.42 54.38
N GLY A 25 29.43 -42.40 53.20
CA GLY A 25 28.67 -43.52 52.65
C GLY A 25 28.80 -43.54 51.13
N SER A 26 29.45 -44.56 50.59
CA SER A 26 29.56 -44.81 49.15
C SER A 26 28.33 -45.56 48.66
N VAL A 27 27.59 -44.99 47.71
CA VAL A 27 26.55 -45.69 46.95
C VAL A 27 26.72 -45.37 45.47
N THR A 28 27.09 -46.40 44.72
CA THR A 28 27.14 -46.46 43.26
C THR A 28 25.72 -46.63 42.70
N GLY A 29 25.36 -45.85 41.68
CA GLY A 29 24.37 -46.28 40.67
C GLY A 29 23.23 -45.33 40.33
N SER A 30 23.16 -45.02 39.04
CA SER A 30 22.00 -44.57 38.24
C SER A 30 21.85 -43.07 38.02
N THR A 31 22.42 -42.65 36.89
CA THR A 31 22.08 -41.46 36.12
C THR A 31 20.56 -41.31 36.00
N ALA A 32 20.00 -40.30 36.65
CA ALA A 32 18.64 -39.85 36.39
C ALA A 32 18.58 -39.36 34.94
N ALA A 33 18.02 -40.20 34.06
CA ALA A 33 17.69 -39.83 32.70
C ALA A 33 16.74 -38.63 32.75
N ALA A 34 17.21 -37.49 32.25
CA ALA A 34 16.34 -36.35 32.00
C ALA A 34 15.19 -36.83 31.11
N THR A 35 13.98 -36.78 31.65
CA THR A 35 12.74 -37.08 30.93
C THR A 35 12.70 -36.18 29.70
N GLY A 36 13.01 -36.77 28.55
CA GLY A 36 12.92 -36.12 27.25
C GLY A 36 11.51 -35.61 27.07
N THR A 37 11.34 -34.30 27.19
CA THR A 37 10.17 -33.66 26.63
C THR A 37 10.36 -33.78 25.12
N THR A 38 9.65 -34.71 24.49
CA THR A 38 9.59 -34.83 23.05
C THR A 38 8.90 -33.57 22.52
N SER A 39 9.64 -32.47 22.43
CA SER A 39 9.32 -31.46 21.44
C SER A 39 9.45 -32.17 20.11
N THR A 40 8.39 -32.21 19.33
CA THR A 40 8.45 -32.48 17.88
C THR A 40 9.16 -31.32 17.15
N GLY A 41 10.22 -30.79 17.77
CA GLY A 41 11.03 -29.71 17.26
C GLY A 41 11.76 -30.20 16.05
N LEU A 42 11.44 -29.60 14.91
CA LEU A 42 12.23 -29.73 13.69
C LEU A 42 13.69 -29.52 14.07
N ASN A 43 14.53 -30.54 13.86
CA ASN A 43 15.96 -30.42 14.12
C ASN A 43 16.60 -29.67 12.94
N ILE A 44 16.49 -28.35 12.99
CA ILE A 44 17.02 -27.46 11.96
C ILE A 44 18.51 -27.23 12.24
N PRO A 45 19.41 -27.60 11.30
CA PRO A 45 20.83 -27.34 11.46
C PRO A 45 21.07 -25.84 11.64
N GLN A 46 21.90 -25.45 12.62
CA GLN A 46 22.29 -24.04 12.79
C GLN A 46 23.06 -23.48 11.59
N THR A 47 23.60 -24.36 10.75
CA THR A 47 24.26 -24.02 9.48
C THR A 47 23.27 -23.78 8.33
N ALA A 48 21.98 -24.06 8.52
CA ALA A 48 20.97 -23.84 7.49
C ALA A 48 20.85 -22.33 7.18
N PRO A 49 20.81 -21.94 5.90
CA PRO A 49 20.53 -20.55 5.56
C PRO A 49 19.12 -20.15 6.01
N PRO A 50 18.86 -18.87 6.28
CA PRO A 50 17.50 -18.37 6.47
C PRO A 50 16.63 -18.64 5.24
N GLY A 51 15.37 -18.95 5.46
CA GLY A 51 14.38 -19.06 4.40
C GLY A 51 14.16 -17.69 3.75
N THR A 52 14.03 -17.65 2.44
CA THR A 52 13.78 -16.42 1.69
C THR A 52 12.60 -16.61 0.75
N LEU A 53 12.01 -15.50 0.33
CA LEU A 53 10.93 -15.47 -0.63
C LEU A 53 11.37 -14.75 -1.91
N SER A 54 11.07 -15.37 -3.04
CA SER A 54 11.46 -14.92 -4.37
C SER A 54 10.20 -14.65 -5.20
N PHE A 55 10.00 -13.40 -5.62
CA PHE A 55 8.80 -13.01 -6.36
C PHE A 55 8.77 -13.59 -7.78
N THR A 56 7.65 -14.21 -8.12
CA THR A 56 7.33 -14.69 -9.46
C THR A 56 6.37 -13.75 -10.18
N ILE A 57 5.49 -13.08 -9.43
CA ILE A 57 4.52 -12.12 -9.94
C ILE A 57 4.54 -10.87 -9.03
N PRO A 58 4.94 -9.71 -9.55
CA PRO A 58 5.67 -9.53 -10.80
C PRO A 58 7.06 -10.20 -10.70
N SER A 59 7.66 -10.54 -11.85
CA SER A 59 9.00 -11.12 -11.86
C SER A 59 10.00 -10.19 -11.17
N GLN A 60 10.89 -10.73 -10.32
CA GLN A 60 11.98 -9.93 -9.72
C GLN A 60 12.91 -9.27 -10.75
N THR A 61 12.97 -9.80 -11.98
CA THR A 61 13.74 -9.21 -13.08
C THR A 61 12.99 -8.12 -13.85
N ALA A 62 11.72 -7.84 -13.51
CA ALA A 62 10.95 -6.81 -14.18
C ALA A 62 11.48 -5.41 -13.79
N THR A 63 11.71 -4.56 -14.80
CA THR A 63 12.25 -3.21 -14.62
C THR A 63 11.35 -2.31 -13.77
N ALA A 64 10.03 -2.44 -13.91
CA ALA A 64 9.02 -1.73 -13.10
C ALA A 64 7.65 -2.41 -13.25
N SER A 65 6.86 -2.41 -12.17
CA SER A 65 5.49 -2.96 -12.17
C SER A 65 4.50 -1.85 -11.84
N TYR A 66 3.47 -1.71 -12.67
CA TYR A 66 2.45 -0.66 -12.56
C TYR A 66 1.06 -1.27 -12.47
N TYR A 67 0.30 -0.87 -11.45
CA TYR A 67 -1.05 -1.35 -11.22
C TYR A 67 -2.06 -0.21 -11.20
N LYS A 68 -3.20 -0.44 -11.84
CA LYS A 68 -4.29 0.53 -11.93
C LYS A 68 -5.25 0.36 -10.76
N ILE A 69 -5.56 1.45 -10.07
CA ILE A 69 -6.57 1.50 -9.01
C ILE A 69 -7.93 1.72 -9.68
N MET A 70 -8.65 0.63 -9.98
CA MET A 70 -9.93 0.66 -10.70
C MET A 70 -10.81 -0.50 -10.26
N ALA A 71 -12.13 -0.31 -10.31
CA ALA A 71 -13.09 -1.38 -10.06
C ALA A 71 -12.84 -2.59 -10.99
N ASN A 72 -13.02 -3.80 -10.47
CA ASN A 72 -12.81 -5.07 -11.18
C ASN A 72 -11.38 -5.28 -11.72
N ASN A 73 -10.37 -4.62 -11.13
CA ASN A 73 -8.97 -4.79 -11.51
C ASN A 73 -8.12 -5.28 -10.31
N PRO A 74 -8.29 -6.55 -9.89
CA PRO A 74 -7.53 -7.09 -8.78
C PRO A 74 -6.05 -7.27 -9.15
N ILE A 75 -5.19 -7.05 -8.17
CA ILE A 75 -3.73 -7.14 -8.28
C ILE A 75 -3.28 -8.46 -7.69
N THR A 76 -2.56 -9.28 -8.44
CA THR A 76 -2.01 -10.54 -7.94
C THR A 76 -0.50 -10.43 -7.73
N PHE A 77 -0.06 -10.84 -6.56
CA PHE A 77 1.35 -11.04 -6.23
C PHE A 77 1.61 -12.53 -6.02
N GLY A 78 2.76 -12.99 -6.48
CA GLY A 78 3.17 -14.40 -6.41
C GLY A 78 4.64 -14.52 -6.05
N TRP A 79 4.98 -15.56 -5.29
CA TRP A 79 6.33 -15.86 -4.83
C TRP A 79 6.55 -17.36 -4.65
N ASN A 80 7.82 -17.74 -4.57
CA ASN A 80 8.25 -19.07 -4.12
C ASN A 80 9.13 -18.96 -2.89
N PHE A 81 9.08 -19.97 -2.03
CA PHE A 81 9.98 -20.10 -0.89
C PHE A 81 11.27 -20.80 -1.29
N THR A 82 12.39 -20.35 -0.74
CA THR A 82 13.71 -20.98 -0.91
C THR A 82 14.35 -21.15 0.46
N SER A 83 14.97 -22.31 0.71
CA SER A 83 15.65 -22.61 1.98
C SER A 83 14.75 -22.54 3.22
N LEU A 84 13.43 -22.72 3.06
CA LEU A 84 12.48 -22.77 4.16
C LEU A 84 12.38 -24.21 4.70
N LEU A 85 12.80 -24.43 5.94
CA LEU A 85 12.76 -25.73 6.62
C LEU A 85 11.66 -25.81 7.68
N SER A 86 11.22 -24.65 8.18
CA SER A 86 10.05 -24.50 9.05
C SER A 86 8.99 -23.67 8.34
N THR A 87 7.83 -24.29 8.09
CA THR A 87 6.69 -23.59 7.50
C THR A 87 6.03 -22.70 8.56
N PRO A 88 5.87 -21.39 8.30
CA PRO A 88 5.19 -20.49 9.22
C PRO A 88 3.71 -20.86 9.37
N ALA A 89 3.06 -20.42 10.43
CA ALA A 89 1.62 -20.65 10.63
C ALA A 89 0.80 -19.71 9.73
N SER A 90 1.23 -18.45 9.64
CA SER A 90 0.59 -17.43 8.84
C SER A 90 1.61 -16.47 8.24
N LEU A 91 1.23 -15.83 7.13
CA LEU A 91 1.99 -14.74 6.54
C LEU A 91 1.17 -13.47 6.68
N THR A 92 1.81 -12.41 7.13
CA THR A 92 1.27 -11.06 7.05
C THR A 92 1.85 -10.37 5.82
N VAL A 93 0.96 -9.86 4.98
CA VAL A 93 1.28 -9.18 3.72
C VAL A 93 0.71 -7.78 3.79
N HIS A 94 1.57 -6.77 3.63
CA HIS A 94 1.14 -5.39 3.52
C HIS A 94 1.91 -4.62 2.46
N ALA A 95 1.28 -3.57 1.93
CA ALA A 95 1.88 -2.60 1.03
C ALA A 95 2.18 -1.32 1.81
N TYR A 96 3.47 -0.96 1.89
CA TYR A 96 3.89 0.28 2.52
C TYR A 96 4.10 1.37 1.46
N CYS A 97 3.42 2.50 1.61
CA CYS A 97 3.63 3.65 0.75
C CYS A 97 4.62 4.61 1.40
N THR A 98 5.71 4.92 0.70
CA THR A 98 6.74 5.84 1.20
C THR A 98 6.28 7.30 1.22
N GLU A 99 5.28 7.65 0.43
CA GLU A 99 4.88 9.04 0.21
C GLU A 99 3.84 9.54 1.24
N ASN A 100 2.89 8.68 1.65
CA ASN A 100 1.95 9.01 2.71
C ASN A 100 2.27 8.35 4.06
N GLY A 101 3.27 7.46 4.12
CA GLY A 101 3.67 6.74 5.33
C GLY A 101 2.69 5.66 5.81
N ASN A 102 1.63 5.39 5.05
CA ASN A 102 0.61 4.42 5.42
C ASN A 102 0.98 3.00 5.00
N THR A 103 0.47 2.04 5.78
CA THR A 103 0.58 0.61 5.51
C THR A 103 -0.80 0.05 5.24
N TYR A 104 -0.96 -0.59 4.08
CA TYR A 104 -2.22 -1.15 3.62
C TYR A 104 -2.15 -2.68 3.71
N PRO A 105 -3.10 -3.35 4.37
CA PRO A 105 -3.15 -4.80 4.34
C PRO A 105 -3.41 -5.28 2.91
N VAL A 106 -2.68 -6.31 2.48
CA VAL A 106 -2.79 -6.92 1.15
C VAL A 106 -3.25 -8.35 1.33
N GLY A 107 -4.43 -8.69 0.85
CA GLY A 107 -5.03 -9.97 1.15
C GLY A 107 -6.34 -10.19 0.42
N PRO A 108 -6.88 -11.42 0.49
CA PRO A 108 -8.25 -11.66 0.05
C PRO A 108 -9.21 -10.83 0.90
N THR A 109 -10.17 -10.21 0.23
CA THR A 109 -11.28 -9.52 0.89
C THR A 109 -12.20 -10.57 1.51
N ASN A 110 -12.49 -10.42 2.82
CA ASN A 110 -13.41 -11.31 3.50
C ASN A 110 -14.88 -11.03 3.11
N SER A 111 -15.81 -11.85 3.59
CA SER A 111 -17.25 -11.66 3.32
C SER A 111 -17.83 -10.36 3.90
N ALA A 112 -17.14 -9.72 4.86
CA ALA A 112 -17.51 -8.42 5.41
C ALA A 112 -16.94 -7.25 4.59
N GLY A 113 -16.22 -7.52 3.51
CA GLY A 113 -15.64 -6.51 2.64
C GLY A 113 -14.31 -5.95 3.13
N THR A 114 -13.69 -6.50 4.19
CA THR A 114 -12.44 -6.00 4.79
C THR A 114 -11.23 -6.84 4.39
N VAL A 115 -10.12 -6.18 4.08
CA VAL A 115 -8.84 -6.83 3.79
C VAL A 115 -8.06 -7.13 5.08
N ALA A 116 -7.90 -8.41 5.42
CA ALA A 116 -7.22 -8.82 6.66
C ALA A 116 -5.68 -8.72 6.61
N GLY A 117 -5.08 -8.84 5.43
CA GLY A 117 -3.63 -8.84 5.26
C GLY A 117 -2.91 -10.06 5.85
N VAL A 118 -3.65 -11.07 6.34
CA VAL A 118 -3.10 -12.31 6.89
C VAL A 118 -3.59 -13.48 6.05
N ILE A 119 -2.65 -14.31 5.59
CA ILE A 119 -2.91 -15.47 4.73
C ILE A 119 -2.22 -16.71 5.32
N PRO A 120 -2.57 -17.94 4.89
CA PRO A 120 -1.91 -19.16 5.34
C PRO A 120 -0.40 -19.15 5.09
N GLY A 121 0.38 -19.72 6.01
CA GLY A 121 1.84 -19.85 5.92
C GLY A 121 2.38 -20.51 4.65
N THR A 122 1.56 -21.34 4.01
CA THR A 122 1.89 -22.08 2.78
C THR A 122 1.50 -21.34 1.50
N ALA A 123 0.86 -20.17 1.60
CA ALA A 123 0.42 -19.42 0.44
C ALA A 123 1.61 -18.94 -0.41
N MET A 124 1.50 -19.12 -1.72
CA MET A 124 2.49 -18.70 -2.72
C MET A 124 2.00 -17.54 -3.59
N ALA A 125 0.75 -17.12 -3.40
CA ALA A 125 0.16 -16.00 -4.11
C ALA A 125 -0.93 -15.34 -3.26
N VAL A 126 -1.14 -14.07 -3.52
CA VAL A 126 -2.22 -13.29 -2.93
C VAL A 126 -2.82 -12.36 -3.98
N THR A 127 -4.13 -12.25 -3.98
CA THR A 127 -4.87 -11.33 -4.83
C THR A 127 -5.47 -10.24 -3.96
N TRP A 128 -5.33 -9.00 -4.40
CA TRP A 128 -5.70 -7.80 -3.67
C TRP A 128 -6.55 -6.89 -4.54
N ASP A 129 -7.78 -6.61 -4.10
CA ASP A 129 -8.61 -5.57 -4.70
C ASP A 129 -8.40 -4.24 -3.99
N ALA A 130 -7.40 -3.50 -4.47
CA ALA A 130 -7.06 -2.18 -3.95
C ALA A 130 -8.22 -1.17 -4.10
N TYR A 131 -9.05 -1.32 -5.14
CA TYR A 131 -10.16 -0.41 -5.37
C TYR A 131 -11.30 -0.67 -4.37
N ALA A 132 -11.63 -1.94 -4.12
CA ALA A 132 -12.62 -2.28 -3.10
C ALA A 132 -12.17 -1.79 -1.71
N GLN A 133 -10.90 -1.98 -1.37
CA GLN A 133 -10.35 -1.55 -0.08
C GLN A 133 -10.48 -0.04 0.17
N GLN A 134 -10.13 0.81 -0.81
CA GLN A 134 -10.28 2.27 -0.62
C GLN A 134 -11.74 2.73 -0.52
N THR A 135 -12.70 1.91 -0.97
CA THR A 135 -14.13 2.24 -0.88
C THR A 135 -14.74 1.82 0.47
N GLU A 136 -13.99 1.10 1.31
CA GLU A 136 -14.45 0.73 2.65
C GLU A 136 -14.61 1.96 3.57
N PRO A 137 -15.68 2.02 4.38
CA PRO A 137 -15.84 3.09 5.37
C PRO A 137 -14.66 3.16 6.35
N GLY A 138 -13.95 4.28 6.37
CA GLY A 138 -12.81 4.50 7.26
C GLY A 138 -11.47 3.97 6.74
N ALA A 139 -11.41 3.44 5.52
CA ALA A 139 -10.13 3.09 4.89
C ALA A 139 -9.32 4.34 4.54
N ALA A 140 -8.00 4.24 4.71
CA ALA A 140 -7.08 5.26 4.23
C ALA A 140 -7.12 5.31 2.69
N PRO A 141 -7.17 6.50 2.07
CA PRO A 141 -7.18 6.60 0.61
C PRO A 141 -5.87 6.07 0.04
N LEU A 142 -5.94 5.30 -1.05
CA LEU A 142 -4.77 4.92 -1.82
C LEU A 142 -4.40 6.04 -2.79
N ILE A 143 -3.13 6.44 -2.79
CA ILE A 143 -2.60 7.48 -3.67
C ILE A 143 -1.78 6.88 -4.81
N ALA A 144 -1.66 7.63 -5.90
CA ALA A 144 -0.80 7.26 -7.02
C ALA A 144 0.67 7.45 -6.63
N ALA A 145 1.30 6.39 -6.14
CA ALA A 145 2.66 6.43 -5.58
C ALA A 145 3.36 5.07 -5.77
N THR A 146 4.62 4.99 -5.33
CA THR A 146 5.35 3.73 -5.23
C THR A 146 5.11 3.08 -3.86
N TYR A 147 4.79 1.79 -3.90
CA TYR A 147 4.55 0.95 -2.74
C TYR A 147 5.62 -0.14 -2.66
N THR A 148 5.98 -0.51 -1.44
CA THR A 148 6.86 -1.64 -1.16
C THR A 148 6.02 -2.76 -0.55
N LEU A 149 5.98 -3.93 -1.21
CA LEU A 149 5.34 -5.11 -0.65
C LEU A 149 6.25 -5.71 0.42
N ARG A 150 5.71 -5.91 1.62
CA ARG A 150 6.41 -6.57 2.72
C ARG A 150 5.59 -7.78 3.15
N ILE A 151 6.28 -8.91 3.24
CA ILE A 151 5.78 -10.21 3.62
C ILE A 151 6.67 -10.71 4.75
N PHE A 152 6.05 -11.12 5.85
CA PHE A 152 6.70 -11.66 7.04
C PHE A 152 5.78 -12.67 7.72
N ASP A 153 6.36 -13.53 8.54
CA ASP A 153 5.61 -14.55 9.28
C ASP A 153 5.03 -14.00 10.60
N GLU A 154 4.41 -14.87 11.39
CA GLU A 154 3.82 -14.53 12.69
C GLU A 154 4.79 -13.92 13.70
N ARG A 155 6.11 -14.03 13.48
CA ARG A 155 7.13 -13.47 14.39
C ARG A 155 7.26 -11.96 14.22
N GLY A 156 6.86 -11.43 13.06
CA GLY A 156 6.82 -10.00 12.77
C GLY A 156 7.90 -9.52 11.81
N PHE A 157 7.75 -8.28 11.34
CA PHE A 157 8.59 -7.72 10.28
C PHE A 157 10.05 -7.44 10.70
N THR A 158 10.27 -7.09 11.96
CA THR A 158 11.57 -6.65 12.50
C THR A 158 12.40 -7.76 13.12
N VAL A 159 11.98 -9.02 12.97
CA VAL A 159 12.68 -10.17 13.54
C VAL A 159 13.95 -10.45 12.76
N ALA A 160 15.04 -10.77 13.49
CA ALA A 160 16.30 -11.14 12.89
C ALA A 160 16.19 -12.48 12.14
N ALA A 161 16.95 -12.60 11.05
CA ALA A 161 17.01 -13.83 10.28
C ALA A 161 17.47 -15.01 11.16
N ALA A 162 16.77 -16.13 11.07
CA ALA A 162 17.07 -17.35 11.82
C ALA A 162 17.19 -18.55 10.87
N PRO A 163 18.04 -19.55 11.19
CA PRO A 163 18.26 -20.72 10.33
C PRO A 163 16.96 -21.45 10.00
N GLY A 164 16.71 -21.70 8.71
CA GLY A 164 15.55 -22.48 8.23
C GLY A 164 14.16 -21.84 8.42
N LEU A 165 14.08 -20.65 9.02
CA LEU A 165 12.86 -19.88 9.21
C LEU A 165 12.74 -18.77 8.17
N LEU A 166 11.53 -18.30 7.90
CA LEU A 166 11.29 -17.27 6.89
C LEU A 166 11.93 -15.93 7.30
N ASN A 167 12.76 -15.36 6.45
CA ASN A 167 13.21 -13.99 6.60
C ASN A 167 12.21 -13.04 5.94
N SER A 168 11.93 -11.90 6.58
CA SER A 168 11.04 -10.90 6.00
C SER A 168 11.64 -10.32 4.72
N ASN A 169 10.83 -10.05 3.70
CA ASN A 169 11.34 -9.38 2.49
C ASN A 169 11.46 -7.88 2.74
N GLN A 170 12.59 -7.48 3.28
CA GLN A 170 12.89 -6.08 3.47
C GLN A 170 13.30 -5.49 2.11
N ASN A 171 12.31 -4.92 1.40
CA ASN A 171 12.44 -4.10 0.19
C ASN A 171 12.59 -4.83 -1.16
N ASN A 172 12.36 -6.14 -1.23
CA ASN A 172 12.58 -6.91 -2.48
C ASN A 172 11.56 -6.64 -3.60
N LEU A 173 10.38 -6.08 -3.28
CA LEU A 173 9.38 -5.80 -4.30
C LEU A 173 8.80 -4.38 -4.15
N LYS A 174 9.02 -3.58 -5.20
CA LYS A 174 8.44 -2.25 -5.35
C LYS A 174 7.53 -2.24 -6.58
N PHE A 175 6.37 -1.61 -6.43
CA PHE A 175 5.42 -1.43 -7.51
C PHE A 175 4.77 -0.07 -7.41
N ALA A 176 4.41 0.52 -8.53
CA ALA A 176 3.71 1.79 -8.58
C ALA A 176 2.22 1.57 -8.81
N MET A 177 1.40 2.38 -8.14
CA MET A 177 -0.04 2.41 -8.36
C MET A 177 -0.45 3.74 -8.98
N TYR A 178 -1.48 3.73 -9.82
CA TYR A 178 -2.02 4.94 -10.41
C TYR A 178 -3.54 4.89 -10.51
N SER A 179 -4.17 6.05 -10.38
CA SER A 179 -5.61 6.21 -10.58
C SER A 179 -5.89 6.66 -12.02
N PRO A 180 -6.91 6.11 -12.71
CA PRO A 180 -7.35 6.64 -13.99
C PRO A 180 -7.84 8.09 -13.86
N ALA A 181 -7.50 8.91 -14.85
CA ALA A 181 -8.16 10.20 -15.01
C ALA A 181 -9.66 10.01 -15.25
N GLN A 182 -10.49 10.91 -14.72
CA GLN A 182 -11.92 10.93 -14.99
C GLN A 182 -12.14 11.12 -16.50
N TYR A 183 -13.01 10.31 -17.10
CA TYR A 183 -13.37 10.47 -18.50
C TYR A 183 -14.17 11.78 -18.66
N THR A 184 -13.58 12.76 -19.33
CA THR A 184 -14.30 13.94 -19.81
C THR A 184 -14.89 13.64 -21.19
N PRO A 185 -16.23 13.57 -21.33
CA PRO A 185 -16.87 13.36 -22.63
C PRO A 185 -16.43 14.45 -23.63
N ILE A 186 -16.28 14.09 -24.90
CA ILE A 186 -15.88 15.04 -25.95
C ILE A 186 -16.85 16.24 -26.05
N GLU A 187 -18.10 16.05 -25.63
CA GLU A 187 -19.15 17.07 -25.55
C GLU A 187 -18.85 18.17 -24.51
N SER A 188 -18.05 17.86 -23.48
CA SER A 188 -17.76 18.77 -22.36
C SER A 188 -16.60 19.74 -22.61
N GLY A 189 -15.97 19.73 -23.79
CA GLY A 189 -14.89 20.70 -24.05
C GLY A 189 -14.27 20.73 -25.44
N TRP A 190 -14.49 19.75 -26.31
CA TRP A 190 -13.97 19.83 -27.68
C TRP A 190 -14.93 20.65 -28.56
N LYS A 191 -14.82 21.97 -28.46
CA LYS A 191 -15.34 22.88 -29.48
C LYS A 191 -14.26 22.99 -30.55
N CYS A 192 -14.46 22.31 -31.66
CA CYS A 192 -13.57 22.46 -32.80
C CYS A 192 -13.62 23.90 -33.29
N VAL A 193 -12.56 24.66 -33.00
CA VAL A 193 -12.42 26.09 -33.35
C VAL A 193 -12.49 26.33 -34.87
N SER A 194 -12.35 25.26 -35.67
CA SER A 194 -12.41 25.29 -37.14
C SER A 194 -13.47 24.36 -37.75
N CYS A 195 -14.30 23.67 -36.96
CA CYS A 195 -15.37 22.85 -37.53
C CYS A 195 -16.58 23.76 -37.71
N SER A 196 -16.53 24.50 -38.81
CA SER A 196 -17.65 25.24 -39.37
C SER A 196 -18.80 24.28 -39.69
N ALA A 197 -19.62 23.95 -38.70
CA ALA A 197 -20.97 23.50 -38.95
C ALA A 197 -21.78 24.72 -39.43
N GLY A 198 -21.59 25.08 -40.71
CA GLY A 198 -22.60 25.71 -41.56
C GLY A 198 -23.34 26.97 -41.09
N THR A 199 -22.86 27.73 -40.10
CA THR A 199 -23.37 29.11 -39.90
C THR A 199 -22.60 30.03 -40.85
N PRO A 200 -23.26 30.70 -41.82
CA PRO A 200 -22.60 31.71 -42.62
C PRO A 200 -22.30 32.91 -41.70
N ASN A 201 -21.14 32.87 -41.05
CA ASN A 201 -20.56 34.04 -40.44
C ASN A 201 -20.25 35.01 -41.58
N PHE A 202 -21.12 35.98 -41.79
CA PHE A 202 -20.91 37.15 -42.66
C PHE A 202 -19.83 38.09 -42.09
N SER A 203 -18.75 37.54 -41.54
CA SER A 203 -17.54 38.27 -41.15
C SER A 203 -16.54 38.20 -42.30
N VAL A 204 -16.90 38.84 -43.40
CA VAL A 204 -15.97 39.09 -44.50
C VAL A 204 -15.79 40.61 -44.65
N PRO A 205 -14.58 41.11 -44.94
CA PRO A 205 -14.33 42.52 -45.27
C PRO A 205 -15.13 43.01 -46.50
N SER A 206 -15.81 42.09 -47.21
CA SER A 206 -16.59 42.34 -48.41
C SER A 206 -17.74 43.31 -48.22
N PHE A 207 -18.41 43.33 -47.06
CA PHE A 207 -19.53 44.26 -46.84
C PHE A 207 -19.04 45.72 -46.69
N MET A 208 -17.87 45.91 -46.09
CA MET A 208 -17.22 47.23 -46.02
C MET A 208 -16.73 47.67 -47.41
N ALA A 209 -16.21 46.76 -48.23
CA ALA A 209 -15.80 47.05 -49.61
C ALA A 209 -17.00 47.40 -50.52
N LEU A 210 -18.15 46.74 -50.34
CA LEU A 210 -19.38 47.06 -51.06
C LEU A 210 -19.98 48.41 -50.61
N GLY A 211 -19.93 48.71 -49.30
CA GLY A 211 -20.37 50.02 -48.79
C GLY A 211 -19.54 51.18 -49.34
N MET A 212 -18.22 51.04 -49.38
CA MET A 212 -17.33 52.10 -49.89
C MET A 212 -17.48 52.36 -51.38
N THR A 213 -17.67 51.31 -52.19
CA THR A 213 -17.88 51.48 -53.64
C THR A 213 -19.22 52.15 -53.97
N MET A 214 -20.28 51.86 -53.21
CA MET A 214 -21.60 52.49 -53.40
C MET A 214 -21.58 53.99 -53.03
N ILE A 215 -20.83 54.37 -51.99
CA ILE A 215 -20.62 55.77 -51.59
C ILE A 215 -19.84 56.55 -52.66
N VAL A 216 -18.77 55.96 -53.23
CA VAL A 216 -17.96 56.61 -54.29
C VAL A 216 -18.78 56.84 -55.56
N MET A 217 -19.67 55.92 -55.93
CA MET A 217 -20.57 56.10 -57.07
C MET A 217 -21.59 57.23 -56.86
N LEU A 218 -22.15 57.36 -55.65
CA LEU A 218 -23.10 58.44 -55.35
C LEU A 218 -22.44 59.82 -55.34
N ILE A 219 -21.23 59.95 -54.77
CA ILE A 219 -20.49 61.22 -54.75
C ILE A 219 -20.08 61.63 -56.18
N SER A 220 -19.63 60.67 -56.99
CA SER A 220 -19.26 60.92 -58.40
C SER A 220 -20.47 61.30 -59.26
N GLY A 221 -21.62 60.64 -59.05
CA GLY A 221 -22.87 60.95 -59.75
C GLY A 221 -23.42 62.35 -59.44
N VAL A 222 -23.36 62.77 -58.17
CA VAL A 222 -23.80 64.13 -57.76
C VAL A 222 -22.83 65.21 -58.28
N GLY A 223 -21.54 64.91 -58.41
CA GLY A 223 -20.56 65.80 -59.04
C GLY A 223 -20.85 66.10 -60.51
N LEU A 224 -21.19 65.06 -61.30
CA LEU A 224 -21.52 65.20 -62.72
C LEU A 224 -22.85 65.95 -62.95
N LEU A 225 -23.85 65.70 -62.11
CA LEU A 225 -25.14 66.41 -62.18
C LEU A 225 -25.03 67.89 -61.78
N ARG A 226 -24.13 68.24 -60.85
CA ARG A 226 -23.85 69.65 -60.50
C ARG A 226 -22.96 70.37 -61.53
N GLY A 227 -22.13 69.65 -62.28
CA GLY A 227 -21.35 70.20 -63.40
C GLY A 227 -22.22 70.61 -64.58
N LEU A 228 -23.26 69.83 -64.89
CA LEU A 228 -24.18 70.11 -66.01
C LEU A 228 -25.11 71.31 -65.76
N VAL A 229 -25.44 71.64 -64.51
CA VAL A 229 -26.30 72.80 -64.16
C VAL A 229 -25.55 74.14 -64.18
N ARG A 230 -24.21 74.14 -64.26
CA ARG A 230 -23.38 75.36 -64.34
C ARG A 230 -22.89 75.69 -65.77
N GLY A 231 -23.35 74.94 -66.76
CA GLY A 231 -22.95 75.08 -68.17
C GLY A 231 -23.99 75.71 -69.11
N TRP A 232 -25.00 76.39 -68.55
CA TRP A 232 -25.93 77.27 -69.29
C TRP A 232 -25.85 78.68 -68.74
#